data_AF-A0A9P3N4P3-F1
#
_entry.id   AF-A0A9P3N4P3-F1
#
_cell.length_a   1.000
_cell.length_b   1.000
_cell.length_c   1.000
_cell.angle_alpha   90.00
_cell.angle_beta   90.00
_cell.angle_gamma   90.00
#
_symmetry.space_group_name_H-M   'P 1'
#
loop_
_entity.id
_entity.type
_entity.pdbx_description
1 polymer ?
#
loop_
_entity_poly.entity_id
_entity_poly.type
_entity_poly.pdbx_seq_one_letter_code
_entity_poly.pdbx_strand_id
1 'polypeptide(L)'
;MANKSVLRFPPDAAPLAAIGAAVIAKIEVDAAVDASLSGSSPPVLYLPTGDELRGASTILRYFGRVAQREGFYGGSDPIAVCQVDEVVDYAPTLAIGSEFERICTYLNSYLAARTFFVGFDLSIADVAIFAGLFATGQRWDSIRKSPTAKYPNLIRWYNTVHAEAPDLSPSLLPFSRKAAQALASAAKRGPGAGEEGKGGGKGKEEKGDGGGRAGGSAGGGGGDQPAELELPGAVYGQVVTRFPPEPSGYMHIGHAKAALMNQFFAEKYGGKMLVRFDDTNPSKEKDEFVESILADMARLGLTWDKITHTSDYFDGLIAMCEKLIREGKAYVDSTPKEKMREERMEGIESACRAHSVERNLQLWGEMLKGSDEGKECCVRAKWDMQAVNKTLRDPVYFRVDASGLPHLRTGSKYKAYPPTTSRARTWTASRASRTRCAPASTTTATSSTTKCSRTWVCGAWRCGTSRASTSCTRCSPSASSRGSSTTTAWTGGTTRASPPCRACCGGAHCGRPQAVHSLPGRI
;
A
#
# COMPACT_ATOMS: atom_id res chain seq x y z
N MET A 1 9.37 5.31 50.76
CA MET A 1 9.19 4.30 49.71
C MET A 1 7.73 4.36 49.32
N ALA A 2 7.39 4.80 48.11
CA ALA A 2 5.99 4.78 47.68
C ALA A 2 5.50 3.33 47.65
N ASN A 3 4.40 3.03 48.35
CA ASN A 3 3.77 1.71 48.27
C ASN A 3 3.44 1.44 46.80
N LYS A 4 4.04 0.41 46.20
CA LYS A 4 3.71 -0.01 44.83
C LYS A 4 2.46 -0.89 44.87
N SER A 5 1.66 -0.88 43.80
CA SER A 5 0.57 -1.85 43.67
C SER A 5 1.15 -3.26 43.55
N VAL A 6 0.53 -4.22 44.25
CA VAL A 6 0.98 -5.62 44.26
C VAL A 6 -0.11 -6.50 43.64
N LEU A 7 0.23 -7.26 42.61
CA LEU A 7 -0.69 -8.18 41.93
C LEU A 7 -0.33 -9.62 42.28
N ARG A 8 -1.23 -10.29 43.01
CA ARG A 8 -1.09 -11.70 43.43
C ARG A 8 -2.04 -12.59 42.66
N PHE A 9 -1.57 -13.76 42.24
CA PHE A 9 -2.34 -14.73 41.47
C PHE A 9 -1.81 -16.15 41.64
N PRO A 10 -2.66 -17.19 41.47
CA PRO A 10 -2.21 -18.57 41.59
C PRO A 10 -1.28 -18.96 40.43
N PRO A 11 -0.40 -19.96 40.61
CA PRO A 11 0.58 -20.37 39.61
C PRO A 11 -0.03 -20.69 38.23
N ASP A 12 -1.18 -21.35 38.22
CA ASP A 12 -1.80 -21.87 36.99
C ASP A 12 -2.78 -20.90 36.31
N ALA A 13 -3.04 -19.73 36.90
CA ALA A 13 -4.01 -18.76 36.37
C ALA A 13 -3.47 -17.31 36.41
N ALA A 14 -2.32 -17.10 35.77
CA ALA A 14 -1.76 -15.76 35.62
C ALA A 14 -2.68 -14.83 34.80
N PRO A 15 -2.98 -13.60 35.27
CA PRO A 15 -3.83 -12.65 34.56
C PRO A 15 -3.04 -11.93 33.47
N LEU A 16 -2.67 -12.66 32.41
CA LEU A 16 -1.78 -12.16 31.35
C LEU A 16 -2.26 -10.86 30.71
N ALA A 17 -3.57 -10.69 30.51
CA ALA A 17 -4.11 -9.46 29.96
C ALA A 17 -3.87 -8.26 30.88
N ALA A 18 -4.06 -8.43 32.19
CA ALA A 18 -3.83 -7.36 33.17
C ALA A 18 -2.34 -7.01 33.28
N ILE A 19 -1.46 -8.02 33.32
CA ILE A 19 0.00 -7.81 33.31
C ILE A 19 0.39 -7.06 32.03
N GLY A 20 -0.11 -7.49 30.88
CA GLY A 20 0.17 -6.85 29.59
C GLY A 20 -0.31 -5.40 29.52
N ALA A 21 -1.49 -5.11 30.07
CA ALA A 21 -2.01 -3.75 30.14
C ALA A 21 -1.15 -2.86 31.04
N ALA A 22 -0.69 -3.36 32.18
CA ALA A 22 0.24 -2.63 33.05
C ALA A 22 1.56 -2.30 32.34
N VAL A 23 2.12 -3.24 31.56
CA VAL A 23 3.32 -2.99 30.75
C VAL A 23 3.10 -1.90 29.70
N ILE A 24 2.04 -2.01 28.91
CA ILE A 24 1.73 -1.05 27.84
C ILE A 24 1.45 0.35 28.42
N ALA A 25 0.74 0.41 29.54
CA ALA A 25 0.39 1.65 30.22
C ALA A 25 1.51 2.18 31.14
N LYS A 26 2.64 1.47 31.26
CA LYS A 26 3.77 1.79 32.15
C LYS A 26 3.33 1.99 33.61
N ILE A 27 2.39 1.18 34.08
CA ILE A 27 1.90 1.19 35.46
C ILE A 27 2.83 0.32 36.29
N GLU A 28 3.41 0.89 37.35
CA GLU A 28 4.27 0.14 38.27
C GLU A 28 3.44 -0.85 39.10
N VAL A 29 3.60 -2.15 38.83
CA VAL A 29 2.93 -3.24 39.55
C VAL A 29 3.96 -4.33 39.84
N ASP A 30 4.03 -4.76 41.10
CA ASP A 30 4.76 -5.95 41.50
C ASP A 30 3.87 -7.18 41.29
N ALA A 31 4.04 -7.84 40.13
CA ALA A 31 3.28 -9.03 39.76
C ALA A 31 3.99 -10.29 40.25
N ALA A 32 3.38 -10.98 41.21
CA ALA A 32 3.99 -12.12 41.89
C ALA A 32 3.03 -13.30 42.02
N VAL A 33 3.56 -14.50 41.75
CA VAL A 33 2.85 -15.77 41.96
C VAL A 33 2.68 -16.00 43.46
N ASP A 34 1.47 -16.35 43.88
CA ASP A 34 1.16 -16.76 45.25
C ASP A 34 0.81 -18.25 45.26
N ALA A 35 1.75 -19.08 45.73
CA ALA A 35 1.61 -20.52 45.78
C ALA A 35 0.58 -21.01 46.83
N SER A 36 0.12 -20.14 47.72
CA SER A 36 -0.92 -20.47 48.70
C SER A 36 -2.32 -20.47 48.09
N LEU A 37 -2.50 -19.80 46.95
CA LEU A 37 -3.78 -19.69 46.26
C LEU A 37 -4.08 -20.95 45.44
N SER A 38 -5.33 -21.40 45.50
CA SER A 38 -5.82 -22.47 44.62
C SER A 38 -5.88 -21.97 43.17
N GLY A 39 -5.79 -22.88 42.20
CA GLY A 39 -5.94 -22.54 40.77
C GLY A 39 -7.29 -21.91 40.39
N SER A 40 -8.32 -22.05 41.24
CA SER A 40 -9.63 -21.41 41.08
C SER A 40 -9.74 -20.02 41.72
N SER A 41 -8.73 -19.62 42.50
CA SER A 41 -8.74 -18.32 43.17
C SER A 41 -8.57 -17.18 42.15
N PRO A 42 -9.41 -16.13 42.20
CA PRO A 42 -9.23 -14.99 41.32
C PRO A 42 -7.95 -14.22 41.67
N PRO A 43 -7.28 -13.60 40.70
CA PRO A 43 -6.17 -12.70 40.97
C PRO A 43 -6.64 -11.49 41.80
N VAL A 44 -5.76 -10.96 42.64
CA VAL A 44 -6.04 -9.81 43.52
C VAL A 44 -4.97 -8.74 43.31
N LEU A 45 -5.40 -7.52 43.04
CA LEU A 45 -4.57 -6.32 43.02
C LEU A 45 -4.75 -5.55 44.32
N TYR A 46 -3.66 -5.39 45.08
CA TYR A 46 -3.59 -4.55 46.27
C TYR A 46 -3.10 -3.16 45.86
N LEU A 47 -3.90 -2.13 46.15
CA LEU A 47 -3.56 -0.75 45.85
C LEU A 47 -2.82 -0.08 47.01
N PRO A 48 -2.00 0.95 46.74
CA PRO A 48 -1.29 1.69 47.78
C PRO A 48 -2.21 2.37 48.80
N THR A 49 -3.48 2.59 48.41
CA THR A 49 -4.55 3.17 49.23
C THR A 49 -5.08 2.20 50.29
N GLY A 50 -4.75 0.91 50.20
CA GLY A 50 -5.33 -0.16 51.02
C GLY A 50 -6.53 -0.86 50.38
N ASP A 51 -7.03 -0.37 49.24
CA ASP A 51 -8.12 -1.00 48.51
C ASP A 51 -7.65 -2.26 47.76
N GLU A 52 -8.56 -3.20 47.56
CA GLU A 52 -8.32 -4.44 46.82
C GLU A 52 -9.27 -4.60 45.64
N LEU A 53 -8.74 -5.01 44.49
CA LEU A 53 -9.53 -5.38 43.31
C LEU A 53 -9.35 -6.85 42.99
N ARG A 54 -10.46 -7.56 42.76
CA ARG A 54 -10.47 -9.02 42.54
C ARG A 54 -10.99 -9.36 41.14
N GLY A 55 -10.31 -10.29 40.48
CA GLY A 55 -10.67 -10.83 39.18
C GLY A 55 -9.90 -10.20 38.01
N ALA A 56 -9.54 -11.02 37.03
CA ALA A 56 -8.67 -10.61 35.93
C ALA A 56 -9.28 -9.47 35.09
N SER A 57 -10.55 -9.58 34.71
CA SER A 57 -11.24 -8.53 33.93
C SER A 57 -11.42 -7.24 34.72
N THR A 58 -11.71 -7.31 36.01
CA THR A 58 -11.82 -6.14 36.89
C THR A 58 -10.49 -5.38 36.96
N ILE A 59 -9.40 -6.10 37.20
CA ILE A 59 -8.05 -5.53 37.29
C ILE A 59 -7.62 -4.96 35.94
N LEU A 60 -7.90 -5.66 34.83
CA LEU A 60 -7.62 -5.17 33.48
C LEU A 60 -8.33 -3.85 33.19
N ARG A 61 -9.63 -3.75 33.51
CA ARG A 61 -10.40 -2.52 33.33
C ARG A 61 -9.89 -1.39 34.23
N TYR A 62 -9.44 -1.70 35.45
CA TYR A 62 -8.81 -0.71 36.32
C TYR A 62 -7.55 -0.14 35.67
N PHE A 63 -6.64 -0.98 35.17
CA PHE A 63 -5.45 -0.52 34.44
C PHE A 63 -5.81 0.27 33.18
N GLY A 64 -6.85 -0.14 32.45
CA GLY A 64 -7.39 0.64 31.34
C GLY A 64 -7.79 2.07 31.73
N ARG A 65 -8.47 2.23 32.87
CA ARG A 65 -8.97 3.53 33.35
C ARG A 65 -7.88 4.45 33.92
N VAL A 66 -6.88 3.88 34.61
CA VAL A 66 -5.81 4.69 35.24
C VAL A 66 -4.64 4.98 34.29
N ALA A 67 -4.58 4.30 33.15
CA ALA A 67 -3.57 4.53 32.13
C ALA A 67 -3.60 5.99 31.65
N GLN A 68 -2.43 6.63 31.62
CA GLN A 68 -2.24 7.96 31.03
C GLN A 68 -2.13 7.87 29.50
N ARG A 69 -3.05 7.15 28.87
CA ARG A 69 -3.06 6.89 27.43
C ARG A 69 -4.49 7.04 26.91
N GLU A 70 -4.66 8.00 25.99
CA GLU A 70 -5.95 8.27 25.37
C GLU A 70 -6.47 7.03 24.62
N GLY A 71 -7.79 6.79 24.70
CA GLY A 71 -8.44 5.67 24.01
C GLY A 71 -8.19 4.28 24.59
N PHE A 72 -7.28 4.09 25.55
CA PHE A 72 -6.90 2.76 26.05
C PHE A 72 -8.08 2.00 26.71
N TYR A 73 -9.06 2.74 27.24
CA TYR A 73 -10.34 2.24 27.72
C TYR A 73 -11.52 2.99 27.09
N GLY A 74 -11.54 3.11 25.75
CA GLY A 74 -12.65 3.74 25.01
C GLY A 74 -12.70 5.27 25.03
N GLY A 75 -11.81 5.94 25.78
CA GLY A 75 -11.73 7.39 25.83
C GLY A 75 -12.99 8.01 26.46
N SER A 76 -13.46 9.13 25.90
CA SER A 76 -14.69 9.80 26.36
C SER A 76 -15.97 9.28 25.70
N ASP A 77 -15.88 8.32 24.77
CA ASP A 77 -17.03 7.78 24.05
C ASP A 77 -17.67 6.61 24.83
N PRO A 78 -18.90 6.76 25.35
CA PRO A 78 -19.56 5.68 26.08
C PRO A 78 -19.78 4.42 25.24
N ILE A 79 -19.93 4.53 23.92
CA ILE A 79 -20.12 3.37 23.04
C ILE A 79 -18.82 2.58 22.96
N ALA A 80 -17.69 3.25 22.74
CA ALA A 80 -16.38 2.61 22.73
C ALA A 80 -16.06 1.94 24.07
N VAL A 81 -16.40 2.56 25.20
CA VAL A 81 -16.24 1.94 26.53
C VAL A 81 -17.02 0.62 26.63
N CYS A 82 -18.28 0.61 26.22
CA CYS A 82 -19.11 -0.61 26.23
C CYS A 82 -18.57 -1.69 25.29
N GLN A 83 -18.07 -1.32 24.12
CA GLN A 83 -17.44 -2.26 23.19
C GLN A 83 -16.16 -2.86 23.76
N VAL A 84 -15.36 -2.06 24.48
CA VAL A 84 -14.19 -2.58 25.19
C VAL A 84 -14.61 -3.60 26.23
N ASP A 85 -15.64 -3.31 27.02
CA ASP A 85 -16.14 -4.22 28.04
C ASP A 85 -16.65 -5.55 27.45
N GLU A 86 -17.39 -5.47 26.35
CA GLU A 86 -17.86 -6.65 25.60
C GLU A 86 -16.69 -7.56 25.18
N VAL A 87 -15.65 -6.99 24.56
CA VAL A 87 -14.49 -7.77 24.10
C VAL A 87 -13.70 -8.33 25.27
N VAL A 88 -13.55 -7.57 26.37
CA VAL A 88 -12.87 -8.02 27.59
C VAL A 88 -13.58 -9.21 28.23
N ASP A 89 -14.92 -9.20 28.28
CA ASP A 89 -15.70 -10.33 28.81
C ASP A 89 -15.73 -11.52 27.84
N TYR A 90 -15.60 -11.27 26.54
CA TYR A 90 -15.56 -12.31 25.52
C TYR A 90 -14.20 -13.04 25.44
N ALA A 91 -13.08 -12.33 25.64
CA ALA A 91 -11.73 -12.85 25.44
C ALA A 91 -11.40 -14.18 26.18
N PRO A 92 -11.85 -14.42 27.44
CA PRO A 92 -11.59 -15.68 28.15
C PRO A 92 -12.08 -16.93 27.42
N THR A 93 -13.06 -16.81 26.51
CA THR A 93 -13.57 -17.93 25.72
C THR A 93 -12.50 -18.55 24.82
N LEU A 94 -11.42 -17.82 24.47
CA LEU A 94 -10.26 -18.34 23.74
C LEU A 94 -9.52 -19.46 24.47
N ALA A 95 -9.63 -19.50 25.81
CA ALA A 95 -9.05 -20.58 26.61
C ALA A 95 -9.84 -21.90 26.48
N ILE A 96 -11.09 -21.84 26.03
CA ILE A 96 -11.96 -23.00 25.84
C ILE A 96 -11.56 -23.69 24.53
N GLY A 97 -10.93 -24.86 24.65
CA GLY A 97 -10.30 -25.55 23.53
C GLY A 97 -11.23 -25.82 22.34
N SER A 98 -12.50 -26.16 22.61
CA SER A 98 -13.54 -26.45 21.61
C SER A 98 -14.04 -25.22 20.86
N GLU A 99 -13.93 -24.03 21.46
CA GLU A 99 -14.43 -22.78 20.89
C GLU A 99 -13.38 -22.03 20.08
N PHE A 100 -12.11 -22.38 20.26
CA PHE A 100 -10.97 -21.64 19.72
C PHE A 100 -11.05 -21.37 18.20
N GLU A 101 -11.35 -22.38 17.37
CA GLU A 101 -11.48 -22.22 15.92
C GLU A 101 -12.65 -21.30 15.55
N ARG A 102 -13.79 -21.43 16.25
CA ARG A 102 -14.99 -20.62 16.01
C ARG A 102 -14.69 -19.16 16.32
N ILE A 103 -14.08 -18.90 17.47
CA ILE A 103 -13.68 -17.56 17.91
C ILE A 103 -12.65 -16.98 16.96
N CYS A 104 -11.58 -17.71 16.61
CA CYS A 104 -10.58 -17.21 15.66
C CYS A 104 -11.19 -16.84 14.30
N THR A 105 -12.17 -17.62 13.83
CA THR A 105 -12.90 -17.33 12.59
C THR A 105 -13.72 -16.05 12.70
N TYR A 106 -14.43 -15.88 13.81
CA TYR A 106 -15.19 -14.66 14.11
C TYR A 106 -14.28 -13.43 14.18
N LEU A 107 -13.22 -13.46 15.00
CA LEU A 107 -12.28 -12.36 15.15
C LEU A 107 -11.59 -12.01 13.82
N ASN A 108 -11.20 -13.01 13.03
CA ASN A 108 -10.60 -12.80 11.71
C ASN A 108 -11.56 -12.06 10.75
N SER A 109 -12.85 -12.37 10.82
CA SER A 109 -13.89 -11.73 10.02
C SER A 109 -14.15 -10.31 10.50
N TYR A 110 -14.21 -10.12 11.82
CA TYR A 110 -14.36 -8.81 12.46
C TYR A 110 -13.22 -7.84 12.09
N LEU A 111 -11.99 -8.35 12.01
CA LEU A 111 -10.78 -7.58 11.68
C LEU A 111 -10.57 -7.34 10.18
N ALA A 112 -11.45 -7.84 9.30
CA ALA A 112 -11.27 -7.69 7.85
C ALA A 112 -11.11 -6.22 7.40
N ALA A 113 -11.87 -5.31 8.01
CA ALA A 113 -11.85 -3.87 7.72
C ALA A 113 -11.37 -3.01 8.90
N ARG A 114 -10.79 -3.61 9.95
CA ARG A 114 -10.42 -2.91 11.19
C ARG A 114 -8.95 -3.14 11.55
N THR A 115 -8.31 -2.10 12.08
CA THR A 115 -6.94 -2.18 12.61
C THR A 115 -6.90 -2.65 14.06
N PHE A 116 -7.90 -2.27 14.87
CA PHE A 116 -8.06 -2.65 16.27
C PHE A 116 -9.48 -3.13 16.55
N PHE A 117 -9.70 -3.73 17.72
CA PHE A 117 -11.04 -4.19 18.10
C PHE A 117 -12.00 -3.05 18.42
N VAL A 118 -11.51 -1.97 19.02
CA VAL A 118 -12.33 -0.79 19.36
C VAL A 118 -11.60 0.48 18.97
N GLY A 119 -12.30 1.40 18.30
CA GLY A 119 -11.72 2.68 17.88
C GLY A 119 -10.61 2.54 16.85
N PHE A 120 -9.62 3.45 16.92
CA PHE A 120 -8.50 3.54 15.99
C PHE A 120 -7.13 3.35 16.66
N ASP A 121 -7.12 3.05 17.95
CA ASP A 121 -5.91 2.93 18.78
C ASP A 121 -5.92 1.63 19.56
N LEU A 122 -4.73 1.13 19.91
CA LEU A 122 -4.57 -0.03 20.79
C LEU A 122 -5.27 0.21 22.14
N SER A 123 -6.19 -0.69 22.48
CA SER A 123 -6.99 -0.64 23.71
C SER A 123 -6.81 -1.90 24.57
N ILE A 124 -7.34 -1.91 25.80
CA ILE A 124 -7.33 -3.14 26.60
C ILE A 124 -8.14 -4.29 25.97
N ALA A 125 -9.06 -4.00 25.04
CA ALA A 125 -9.77 -5.03 24.27
C ALA A 125 -8.77 -5.82 23.40
N ASP A 126 -7.86 -5.12 22.74
CA ASP A 126 -6.80 -5.73 21.96
C ASP A 126 -5.84 -6.52 22.85
N VAL A 127 -5.47 -5.96 24.01
CA VAL A 127 -4.62 -6.64 25.00
C VAL A 127 -5.27 -7.93 25.50
N ALA A 128 -6.59 -7.93 25.75
CA ALA A 128 -7.32 -9.11 26.20
C ALA A 128 -7.28 -10.25 25.18
N ILE A 129 -7.58 -9.94 23.91
CA ILE A 129 -7.53 -10.94 22.82
C ILE A 129 -6.08 -11.40 22.58
N PHE A 130 -5.12 -10.49 22.63
CA PHE A 130 -3.71 -10.81 22.40
C PHE A 130 -3.21 -11.78 23.47
N ALA A 131 -3.47 -11.47 24.74
CA ALA A 131 -3.11 -12.32 25.87
C ALA A 131 -3.81 -13.68 25.80
N GLY A 132 -5.08 -13.72 25.38
CA GLY A 132 -5.82 -14.97 25.17
C GLY A 132 -5.17 -15.88 24.13
N LEU A 133 -4.81 -15.34 22.96
CA LEU A 133 -4.11 -16.08 21.91
C LEU A 133 -2.70 -16.49 22.35
N PHE A 134 -1.95 -15.59 22.96
CA PHE A 134 -0.61 -15.84 23.51
C PHE A 134 -0.63 -17.00 24.53
N ALA A 135 -1.66 -17.05 25.39
CA ALA A 135 -1.83 -18.10 26.39
C ALA A 135 -2.00 -19.51 25.79
N THR A 136 -2.41 -19.62 24.52
CA THR A 136 -2.52 -20.92 23.81
C THR A 136 -1.19 -21.45 23.30
N GLY A 137 -0.12 -20.64 23.34
CA GLY A 137 1.25 -21.04 23.08
C GLY A 137 1.44 -21.63 21.68
N GLN A 138 1.95 -22.87 21.63
CA GLN A 138 2.30 -23.56 20.38
C GLN A 138 1.14 -23.66 19.39
N ARG A 139 -0.11 -23.74 19.88
CA ARG A 139 -1.30 -23.80 19.02
C ARG A 139 -1.40 -22.55 18.15
N TRP A 140 -1.36 -21.37 18.76
CA TRP A 140 -1.40 -20.11 18.03
C TRP A 140 -0.15 -19.86 17.19
N ASP A 141 1.04 -20.16 17.74
CA ASP A 141 2.30 -19.98 17.00
C ASP A 141 2.36 -20.81 15.71
N SER A 142 1.86 -22.05 15.74
CA SER A 142 1.82 -22.92 14.56
C SER A 142 0.89 -22.36 13.48
N ILE A 143 -0.28 -21.83 13.88
CA ILE A 143 -1.23 -21.21 12.97
C ILE A 143 -0.66 -19.93 12.36
N ARG A 144 -0.04 -19.09 13.20
CA ARG A 144 0.54 -17.80 12.81
C ARG A 144 1.72 -17.93 11.86
N LYS A 145 2.55 -18.96 12.05
CA LYS A 145 3.73 -19.25 11.22
C LYS A 145 3.40 -20.15 10.01
N SER A 146 2.17 -20.64 9.91
CA SER A 146 1.76 -21.50 8.80
C SER A 146 1.78 -20.74 7.46
N PRO A 147 2.33 -21.31 6.38
CA PRO A 147 2.30 -20.70 5.04
C PRO A 147 0.88 -20.48 4.51
N THR A 148 -0.09 -21.28 4.96
CA THR A 148 -1.49 -21.18 4.53
C THR A 148 -2.24 -19.99 5.14
N ALA A 149 -1.67 -19.34 6.17
CA ALA A 149 -2.25 -18.19 6.86
C ALA A 149 -3.76 -18.31 7.13
N LYS A 150 -4.20 -19.39 7.81
CA LYS A 150 -5.62 -19.74 8.04
C LYS A 150 -6.50 -18.56 8.48
N TYR A 151 -5.96 -17.64 9.29
CA TYR A 151 -6.65 -16.44 9.77
C TYR A 151 -5.83 -15.19 9.43
N PRO A 152 -5.83 -14.73 8.16
CA PRO A 152 -4.87 -13.73 7.70
C PRO A 152 -5.04 -12.37 8.38
N ASN A 153 -6.28 -11.94 8.66
CA ASN A 153 -6.55 -10.65 9.30
C ASN A 153 -6.20 -10.69 10.79
N LEU A 154 -6.47 -11.80 11.46
CA LEU A 154 -6.12 -11.99 12.87
C LEU A 154 -4.60 -12.09 13.05
N ILE A 155 -3.91 -12.79 12.14
CA ILE A 155 -2.44 -12.86 12.11
C ILE A 155 -1.83 -11.47 11.88
N ARG A 156 -2.35 -10.72 10.89
CA ARG A 156 -1.94 -9.34 10.64
C ARG A 156 -2.09 -8.49 11.90
N TRP A 157 -3.29 -8.48 12.49
CA TRP A 157 -3.57 -7.73 13.71
C TRP A 157 -2.65 -8.12 14.87
N TYR A 158 -2.43 -9.42 15.10
CA TYR A 158 -1.55 -9.89 16.18
C TYR A 158 -0.11 -9.38 16.00
N ASN A 159 0.39 -9.39 14.76
CA ASN A 159 1.72 -8.85 14.45
C ASN A 159 1.76 -7.31 14.59
N THR A 160 0.67 -6.61 14.27
CA THR A 160 0.55 -5.16 14.51
C THR A 160 0.62 -4.84 16.00
N VAL A 161 -0.14 -5.54 16.85
CA VAL A 161 -0.06 -5.35 18.32
C VAL A 161 1.35 -5.62 18.83
N HIS A 162 2.01 -6.66 18.34
CA HIS A 162 3.40 -6.95 18.70
C HIS A 162 4.38 -5.85 18.26
N ALA A 163 4.16 -5.23 17.09
CA ALA A 163 4.99 -4.13 16.61
C ALA A 163 4.78 -2.83 17.42
N GLU A 164 3.55 -2.56 17.86
CA GLU A 164 3.25 -1.38 18.69
C GLU A 164 3.67 -1.53 20.16
N ALA A 165 3.73 -2.77 20.65
CA ALA A 165 4.14 -3.10 22.02
C ALA A 165 5.17 -4.24 22.02
N PRO A 166 6.42 -3.98 21.58
CA PRO A 166 7.46 -5.02 21.47
C PRO A 166 7.80 -5.68 22.82
N ASP A 167 7.68 -4.93 23.91
CA ASP A 167 7.96 -5.41 25.28
C ASP A 167 6.87 -6.32 25.85
N LEU A 168 5.70 -6.40 25.19
CA LEU A 168 4.55 -7.16 25.69
C LEU A 168 4.85 -8.66 25.75
N SER A 169 5.26 -9.27 24.64
CA SER A 169 5.51 -10.73 24.60
C SER A 169 6.66 -11.17 25.53
N PRO A 170 7.82 -10.48 25.56
CA PRO A 170 8.87 -10.77 26.54
C PRO A 170 8.39 -10.68 27.99
N SER A 171 7.56 -9.68 28.33
CA SER A 171 7.06 -9.49 29.69
C SER A 171 6.00 -10.51 30.12
N LEU A 172 5.24 -11.07 29.17
CA LEU A 172 4.25 -12.11 29.45
C LEU A 172 4.85 -13.51 29.52
N LEU A 173 5.99 -13.75 28.88
CA LEU A 173 6.61 -15.07 28.78
C LEU A 173 6.89 -15.74 30.15
N PRO A 174 7.39 -15.03 31.19
CA PRO A 174 7.59 -15.59 32.53
C PRO A 174 6.31 -16.09 33.21
N PHE A 175 5.16 -15.58 32.78
CA PHE A 175 3.85 -15.91 33.34
C PHE A 175 3.05 -16.87 32.45
N SER A 176 3.61 -17.31 31.32
CA SER A 176 2.98 -18.26 30.41
C SER A 176 2.84 -19.65 31.05
N ARG A 177 1.88 -20.47 30.58
CA ARG A 177 1.63 -21.82 31.12
C ARG A 177 2.89 -22.69 31.26
N LYS A 178 3.81 -22.63 30.30
CA LYS A 178 5.08 -23.40 30.35
C LYS A 178 6.01 -22.89 31.46
N ALA A 179 6.07 -21.58 31.67
CA ALA A 179 6.86 -20.96 32.73
C ALA A 179 6.22 -21.18 34.11
N ALA A 180 4.89 -21.06 34.21
CA ALA A 180 4.11 -21.38 35.41
C ALA A 180 4.33 -22.83 35.87
N GLN A 181 4.32 -23.80 34.95
CA GLN A 181 4.60 -25.21 35.26
C GLN A 181 6.04 -25.43 35.76
N ALA A 182 7.02 -24.71 35.20
CA ALA A 182 8.41 -24.75 35.65
C ALA A 182 8.59 -24.13 37.05
N LEU A 183 7.91 -23.02 37.33
CA LEU A 183 7.89 -22.36 38.64
C LEU A 183 7.19 -23.22 39.71
N ALA A 184 6.04 -23.83 39.39
CA ALA A 184 5.31 -24.71 40.30
C ALA A 184 6.09 -26.00 40.62
N SER A 185 6.82 -26.55 39.65
CA SER A 185 7.70 -27.71 39.87
C SER A 185 8.96 -27.35 40.66
N ALA A 186 9.48 -26.11 40.52
CA ALA A 186 10.54 -25.58 41.37
C ALA A 186 10.07 -25.32 42.81
N ALA A 187 8.86 -24.79 43.02
CA ALA A 187 8.30 -24.54 44.35
C ALA A 187 8.01 -25.84 45.15
N LYS A 188 7.68 -26.94 44.46
CA LYS A 188 7.56 -28.27 45.07
C LYS A 188 8.89 -28.89 45.47
N ARG A 189 10.00 -28.41 44.90
CA ARG A 189 11.37 -28.75 45.32
C ARG A 189 11.81 -27.71 46.34
N GLY A 190 11.45 -27.92 47.60
CA GLY A 190 11.80 -27.00 48.69
C GLY A 190 13.31 -26.69 48.78
N PRO A 191 13.71 -25.61 49.48
CA PRO A 191 15.11 -25.21 49.57
C PRO A 191 15.86 -26.20 50.49
N GLY A 192 16.59 -27.14 49.90
CA GLY A 192 17.39 -28.09 50.66
C GLY A 192 17.97 -29.22 49.82
N ALA A 193 19.11 -28.96 49.19
CA ALA A 193 20.21 -29.91 48.99
C ALA A 193 21.38 -29.15 48.35
N GLY A 194 22.48 -29.05 49.08
CA GLY A 194 23.69 -28.34 48.68
C GLY A 194 24.46 -29.01 47.56
N GLU A 195 25.50 -28.29 47.15
CA GLU A 195 26.58 -28.73 46.28
C GLU A 195 27.03 -30.18 46.55
N GLU A 196 27.22 -30.93 45.47
CA GLU A 196 28.38 -31.81 45.36
C GLU A 196 28.73 -32.02 43.88
N GLY A 197 29.97 -31.68 43.53
CA GLY A 197 30.50 -31.79 42.20
C GLY A 197 30.94 -33.20 41.81
N LYS A 198 30.89 -33.46 40.51
CA LYS A 198 31.79 -34.34 39.73
C LYS A 198 31.47 -34.03 38.26
N GLY A 199 32.35 -33.42 37.48
CA GLY A 199 33.71 -33.89 37.22
C GLY A 199 33.65 -34.89 36.07
N GLY A 200 33.77 -34.41 34.83
CA GLY A 200 33.70 -35.26 33.64
C GLY A 200 33.76 -34.48 32.33
N GLY A 201 34.89 -33.81 32.09
CA GLY A 201 35.17 -33.21 30.79
C GLY A 201 35.47 -34.24 29.71
N LYS A 202 35.07 -33.94 28.48
CA LYS A 202 35.82 -34.27 27.25
C LYS A 202 35.44 -33.27 26.18
N GLY A 203 36.38 -32.37 25.88
CA GLY A 203 36.35 -31.51 24.70
C GLY A 203 36.98 -32.20 23.49
N LYS A 204 36.64 -31.67 22.31
CA LYS A 204 37.34 -31.64 21.00
C LYS A 204 36.22 -31.45 19.95
N GLU A 205 36.33 -30.64 18.91
CA GLU A 205 37.40 -29.82 18.33
C GLU A 205 36.71 -28.92 17.29
N GLU A 206 37.21 -27.70 17.08
CA GLU A 206 36.89 -26.86 15.92
C GLU A 206 37.52 -27.40 14.62
N LYS A 207 36.82 -27.18 13.51
CA LYS A 207 37.30 -26.78 12.16
C LYS A 207 36.05 -26.65 11.28
N GLY A 208 35.81 -25.63 10.47
CA GLY A 208 36.73 -24.76 9.74
C GLY A 208 36.51 -24.99 8.24
N ASP A 209 35.67 -24.13 7.65
CA ASP A 209 35.65 -23.63 6.26
C ASP A 209 35.55 -24.55 5.02
N GLY A 210 34.96 -24.01 3.94
CA GLY A 210 35.17 -24.49 2.56
C GLY A 210 33.90 -24.82 1.76
N GLY A 211 33.56 -23.96 0.78
CA GLY A 211 32.33 -24.05 -0.01
C GLY A 211 32.35 -24.85 -1.32
N GLY A 212 31.18 -24.80 -1.99
CA GLY A 212 31.01 -24.84 -3.46
C GLY A 212 30.83 -26.20 -4.14
N ARG A 213 29.61 -26.52 -4.62
CA ARG A 213 29.20 -26.43 -6.04
C ARG A 213 27.87 -27.12 -6.34
N ALA A 214 27.13 -26.45 -7.22
CA ALA A 214 26.15 -26.90 -8.21
C ALA A 214 25.82 -28.40 -8.31
N GLY A 215 24.51 -28.68 -8.28
CA GLY A 215 23.87 -29.86 -8.86
C GLY A 215 22.44 -29.49 -9.22
N GLY A 216 22.14 -29.40 -10.52
CA GLY A 216 20.82 -29.07 -11.02
C GLY A 216 19.82 -30.21 -10.81
N SER A 217 18.55 -29.85 -10.69
CA SER A 217 17.46 -30.77 -11.03
C SER A 217 16.28 -29.97 -11.55
N ALA A 218 15.93 -30.25 -12.80
CA ALA A 218 14.67 -29.88 -13.41
C ALA A 218 13.57 -30.82 -12.87
N GLY A 219 12.41 -30.27 -12.53
CA GLY A 219 11.24 -31.04 -12.15
C GLY A 219 10.10 -30.12 -11.77
N GLY A 220 9.14 -29.97 -12.67
CA GLY A 220 8.00 -29.07 -12.52
C GLY A 220 7.05 -29.46 -11.38
N GLY A 221 6.40 -28.44 -10.83
CA GLY A 221 5.30 -28.57 -9.88
C GLY A 221 4.73 -27.19 -9.62
N GLY A 222 3.68 -26.83 -10.37
CA GLY A 222 2.98 -25.56 -10.22
C GLY A 222 2.30 -25.47 -8.85
N GLY A 223 2.86 -24.64 -7.99
CA GLY A 223 2.17 -24.07 -6.83
C GLY A 223 2.07 -22.57 -7.06
N ASP A 224 0.85 -22.06 -7.16
CA ASP A 224 0.54 -20.64 -7.35
C ASP A 224 0.92 -19.87 -6.08
N GLN A 225 2.22 -19.55 -5.95
CA GLN A 225 2.68 -18.52 -5.03
C GLN A 225 2.20 -17.17 -5.57
N PRO A 226 1.77 -16.21 -4.73
CA PRO A 226 1.47 -14.87 -5.22
C PRO A 226 2.74 -14.34 -5.90
N ALA A 227 2.68 -14.19 -7.22
CA ALA A 227 3.82 -13.82 -8.04
C ALA A 227 4.56 -12.65 -7.39
N GLU A 228 5.81 -12.90 -6.98
CA GLU A 228 6.61 -11.88 -6.35
C GLU A 228 6.69 -10.68 -7.29
N LEU A 229 6.30 -9.49 -6.81
CA LEU A 229 6.32 -8.27 -7.62
C LEU A 229 7.79 -7.93 -7.91
N GLU A 230 8.23 -8.30 -9.11
CA GLU A 230 9.58 -8.04 -9.62
C GLU A 230 9.57 -7.04 -10.76
N LEU A 231 10.65 -6.26 -10.86
CA LEU A 231 10.90 -5.38 -11.99
C LEU A 231 11.70 -6.12 -13.06
N PRO A 232 11.15 -6.33 -14.27
CA PRO A 232 11.85 -7.05 -15.34
C PRO A 232 13.15 -6.33 -15.73
N GLY A 233 14.29 -7.03 -15.65
CA GLY A 233 15.60 -6.50 -16.03
C GLY A 233 16.17 -5.44 -15.07
N ALA A 234 15.68 -5.38 -13.83
CA ALA A 234 16.26 -4.53 -12.80
C ALA A 234 17.66 -5.03 -12.40
N VAL A 235 18.62 -4.10 -12.35
CA VAL A 235 19.97 -4.35 -11.83
C VAL A 235 20.04 -3.75 -10.43
N TYR A 236 20.50 -4.55 -9.47
CA TYR A 236 20.68 -4.12 -8.09
C TYR A 236 21.60 -2.88 -8.01
N GLY A 237 21.24 -1.91 -7.18
CA GLY A 237 21.93 -0.62 -7.03
C GLY A 237 21.64 0.42 -8.13
N GLN A 238 20.97 0.04 -9.23
CA GLN A 238 20.72 0.95 -10.37
C GLN A 238 19.25 1.35 -10.53
N VAL A 239 18.35 0.76 -9.75
CA VAL A 239 16.93 1.11 -9.82
C VAL A 239 16.74 2.54 -9.33
N VAL A 240 16.09 3.37 -10.14
CA VAL A 240 15.68 4.73 -9.75
C VAL A 240 14.19 4.84 -9.96
N THR A 241 13.44 4.90 -8.87
CA THR A 241 11.99 5.14 -8.88
C THR A 241 11.71 6.62 -8.68
N ARG A 242 10.46 7.03 -8.92
CA ARG A 242 10.03 8.39 -8.59
C ARG A 242 8.57 8.43 -8.20
N PHE A 243 8.25 9.22 -7.20
CA PHE A 243 6.89 9.62 -6.89
C PHE A 243 6.65 11.03 -7.46
N PRO A 244 5.81 11.18 -8.51
CA PRO A 244 5.62 12.47 -9.17
C PRO A 244 4.22 13.07 -8.89
N PRO A 245 3.98 13.68 -7.71
CA PRO A 245 2.73 14.34 -7.40
C PRO A 245 2.62 15.68 -8.15
N GLU A 246 1.40 16.06 -8.52
CA GLU A 246 1.10 17.43 -8.97
C GLU A 246 0.79 18.27 -7.73
N PRO A 247 1.46 19.42 -7.49
CA PRO A 247 1.24 20.22 -6.30
C PRO A 247 -0.01 21.11 -6.44
N SER A 248 -1.15 20.48 -6.74
CA SER A 248 -2.44 21.16 -6.94
C SER A 248 -3.52 20.73 -5.94
N GLY A 249 -3.16 19.90 -4.96
CA GLY A 249 -4.07 19.38 -3.95
C GLY A 249 -3.37 18.48 -2.93
N TYR A 250 -4.07 18.22 -1.83
CA TYR A 250 -3.59 17.38 -0.73
C TYR A 250 -3.49 15.90 -1.11
N MET A 251 -2.58 15.17 -0.45
CA MET A 251 -2.51 13.73 -0.66
C MET A 251 -3.70 13.01 -0.02
N HIS A 252 -4.41 12.20 -0.80
CA HIS A 252 -5.33 11.19 -0.29
C HIS A 252 -4.69 9.78 -0.24
N ILE A 253 -5.38 8.80 0.35
CA ILE A 253 -4.92 7.42 0.51
C ILE A 253 -4.45 6.74 -0.80
N GLY A 254 -5.03 7.09 -1.95
CA GLY A 254 -4.57 6.60 -3.26
C GLY A 254 -3.11 6.97 -3.58
N HIS A 255 -2.63 8.12 -3.11
CA HIS A 255 -1.23 8.54 -3.27
C HIS A 255 -0.29 7.71 -2.40
N ALA A 256 -0.72 7.34 -1.18
CA ALA A 256 0.08 6.51 -0.28
C ALA A 256 0.47 5.20 -0.97
N LYS A 257 -0.46 4.53 -1.67
CA LYS A 257 -0.15 3.33 -2.46
C LYS A 257 0.94 3.56 -3.50
N ALA A 258 0.85 4.64 -4.26
CA ALA A 258 1.83 4.94 -5.31
C ALA A 258 3.20 5.27 -4.71
N ALA A 259 3.25 6.06 -3.63
CA ALA A 259 4.47 6.47 -2.98
C ALA A 259 5.18 5.28 -2.29
N LEU A 260 4.45 4.50 -1.47
CA LEU A 260 4.95 3.29 -0.82
C LEU A 260 5.47 2.26 -1.83
N MET A 261 4.77 2.07 -2.96
CA MET A 261 5.21 1.15 -4.00
C MET A 261 6.51 1.61 -4.69
N ASN A 262 6.69 2.92 -4.91
CA ASN A 262 7.94 3.43 -5.47
C ASN A 262 9.11 3.27 -4.49
N GLN A 263 8.87 3.44 -3.19
CA GLN A 263 9.89 3.21 -2.17
C GLN A 263 10.24 1.73 -2.03
N PHE A 264 9.23 0.86 -1.96
CA PHE A 264 9.41 -0.59 -1.90
C PHE A 264 10.35 -1.10 -3.00
N PHE A 265 10.15 -0.64 -4.25
CA PHE A 265 11.03 -1.04 -5.35
C PHE A 265 12.41 -0.39 -5.30
N ALA A 266 12.56 0.81 -4.74
CA ALA A 266 13.88 1.38 -4.50
C ALA A 266 14.62 0.53 -3.45
N GLU A 267 14.01 0.26 -2.30
CA GLU A 267 14.62 -0.52 -1.20
C GLU A 267 14.93 -1.96 -1.62
N LYS A 268 13.97 -2.66 -2.25
CA LYS A 268 14.14 -4.05 -2.69
C LYS A 268 15.37 -4.24 -3.58
N TYR A 269 15.69 -3.26 -4.41
CA TYR A 269 16.80 -3.34 -5.36
C TYR A 269 18.00 -2.47 -4.95
N GLY A 270 18.07 -1.98 -3.70
CA GLY A 270 19.15 -1.09 -3.24
C GLY A 270 19.29 0.19 -4.08
N GLY A 271 18.20 0.64 -4.68
CA GLY A 271 18.10 1.77 -5.57
C GLY A 271 17.80 3.09 -4.87
N LYS A 272 17.31 4.05 -5.66
CA LYS A 272 17.00 5.42 -5.22
C LYS A 272 15.55 5.78 -5.50
N MET A 273 14.94 6.57 -4.63
CA MET A 273 13.61 7.12 -4.84
C MET A 273 13.67 8.65 -4.95
N LEU A 274 13.17 9.19 -6.06
CA LEU A 274 13.06 10.63 -6.28
C LEU A 274 11.64 11.13 -5.97
N VAL A 275 11.53 12.33 -5.42
CA VAL A 275 10.26 13.07 -5.41
C VAL A 275 10.31 14.10 -6.53
N ARG A 276 9.31 14.09 -7.40
CA ARG A 276 9.23 15.07 -8.50
C ARG A 276 7.91 15.81 -8.52
N PHE A 277 7.91 17.07 -8.14
CA PHE A 277 6.73 17.89 -8.34
C PHE A 277 6.51 18.13 -9.83
N ASP A 278 5.34 17.71 -10.33
CA ASP A 278 4.96 17.88 -11.74
C ASP A 278 4.30 19.25 -11.93
N ASP A 279 5.11 20.29 -11.75
CA ASP A 279 4.75 21.70 -11.75
C ASP A 279 4.72 22.28 -13.17
N THR A 280 3.71 21.89 -13.94
CA THR A 280 3.53 22.31 -15.35
C THR A 280 2.35 23.25 -15.58
N ASN A 281 1.57 23.53 -14.53
CA ASN A 281 0.33 24.27 -14.59
C ASN A 281 0.31 25.45 -13.60
N PRO A 282 0.75 26.65 -14.02
CA PRO A 282 0.83 27.83 -13.17
C PRO A 282 -0.44 28.16 -12.37
N SER A 283 -1.61 27.90 -12.94
CA SER A 283 -2.91 28.26 -12.35
C SER A 283 -3.32 27.43 -11.11
N LYS A 284 -2.73 26.25 -10.90
CA LYS A 284 -3.17 25.31 -9.87
C LYS A 284 -2.14 25.04 -8.79
N GLU A 285 -0.95 25.58 -8.92
CA GLU A 285 0.18 25.27 -8.07
C GLU A 285 0.27 26.24 -6.90
N LYS A 286 0.52 25.69 -5.71
CA LYS A 286 0.74 26.49 -4.50
C LYS A 286 1.79 25.84 -3.61
N ASP A 287 2.57 26.67 -2.92
CA ASP A 287 3.60 26.22 -1.98
C ASP A 287 3.00 25.38 -0.84
N GLU A 288 1.78 25.71 -0.38
CA GLU A 288 1.06 24.97 0.67
C GLU A 288 0.93 23.47 0.35
N PHE A 289 0.71 23.13 -0.93
CA PHE A 289 0.56 21.74 -1.34
C PHE A 289 1.90 21.01 -1.37
N VAL A 290 2.97 21.70 -1.77
CA VAL A 290 4.33 21.14 -1.78
C VAL A 290 4.73 20.75 -0.35
N GLU A 291 4.55 21.66 0.60
CA GLU A 291 4.87 21.44 2.01
C GLU A 291 4.02 20.32 2.62
N SER A 292 2.70 20.35 2.39
CA SER A 292 1.80 19.32 2.89
C SER A 292 2.12 17.94 2.33
N ILE A 293 2.44 17.83 1.04
CA ILE A 293 2.80 16.55 0.41
C ILE A 293 4.07 15.98 1.06
N LEU A 294 5.10 16.81 1.28
CA LEU A 294 6.33 16.34 1.93
C LEU A 294 6.10 15.93 3.39
N ALA A 295 5.26 16.66 4.13
CA ALA A 295 4.88 16.33 5.49
C ALA A 295 4.13 14.99 5.57
N ASP A 296 3.14 14.77 4.68
CA ASP A 296 2.39 13.52 4.61
C ASP A 296 3.30 12.35 4.22
N MET A 297 4.22 12.57 3.28
CA MET A 297 5.20 11.55 2.90
C MET A 297 6.11 11.16 4.07
N ALA A 298 6.62 12.13 4.83
CA ALA A 298 7.42 11.88 6.02
C ALA A 298 6.61 11.13 7.09
N ARG A 299 5.33 11.48 7.28
CA ARG A 299 4.43 10.79 8.22
C ARG A 299 4.15 9.34 7.84
N LEU A 300 4.19 9.02 6.55
CA LEU A 300 4.11 7.65 6.03
C LEU A 300 5.44 6.87 6.16
N GLY A 301 6.48 7.46 6.76
CA GLY A 301 7.80 6.87 6.88
C GLY A 301 8.56 6.80 5.55
N LEU A 302 8.17 7.62 4.57
CA LEU A 302 8.80 7.61 3.27
C LEU A 302 10.12 8.38 3.28
N THR A 303 11.13 7.84 2.58
CA THR A 303 12.42 8.49 2.40
C THR A 303 12.69 8.72 0.91
N TRP A 304 13.40 9.79 0.58
CA TRP A 304 13.72 10.14 -0.80
C TRP A 304 15.11 10.74 -0.93
N ASP A 305 15.79 10.45 -2.03
CA ASP A 305 17.16 10.90 -2.29
C ASP A 305 17.23 12.37 -2.70
N LYS A 306 16.27 12.81 -3.53
CA LYS A 306 16.28 14.16 -4.10
C LYS A 306 14.88 14.61 -4.51
N ILE A 307 14.62 15.89 -4.25
CA ILE A 307 13.45 16.60 -4.75
C ILE A 307 13.83 17.26 -6.09
N THR A 308 13.00 17.08 -7.11
CA THR A 308 13.16 17.67 -8.44
C THR A 308 11.84 18.30 -8.89
N HIS A 309 11.90 19.25 -9.82
CA HIS A 309 10.71 19.87 -10.39
C HIS A 309 10.71 19.66 -11.90
N THR A 310 9.53 19.55 -12.52
CA THR A 310 9.43 19.50 -13.98
C THR A 310 9.87 20.85 -14.59
N SER A 311 9.60 21.96 -13.90
CA SER A 311 9.99 23.31 -14.30
C SER A 311 11.50 23.52 -14.45
N ASP A 312 12.32 22.79 -13.68
CA ASP A 312 13.80 22.77 -13.81
C ASP A 312 14.27 22.34 -15.21
N TYR A 313 13.39 21.69 -15.99
CA TYR A 313 13.69 21.14 -17.31
C TYR A 313 13.03 21.88 -18.48
N PHE A 314 12.33 23.00 -18.25
CA PHE A 314 11.58 23.71 -19.31
C PHE A 314 12.45 24.13 -20.50
N ASP A 315 13.63 24.70 -20.27
CA ASP A 315 14.55 25.07 -21.36
C ASP A 315 14.91 23.86 -22.25
N GLY A 316 15.14 22.70 -21.63
CA GLY A 316 15.35 21.45 -22.36
C GLY A 316 14.11 21.04 -23.14
N LEU A 317 12.95 21.01 -22.50
CA LEU A 317 11.68 20.61 -23.11
C LEU A 317 11.33 21.48 -24.34
N ILE A 318 11.59 22.79 -24.27
CA ILE A 318 11.40 23.73 -25.38
C ILE A 318 12.35 23.42 -26.54
N ALA A 319 13.66 23.26 -26.27
CA ALA A 319 14.64 22.91 -27.30
C ALA A 319 14.33 21.57 -27.98
N MET A 320 13.79 20.61 -27.21
CA MET A 320 13.36 19.31 -27.71
C MET A 320 12.11 19.40 -28.58
N CYS A 321 11.15 20.25 -28.21
CA CYS A 321 9.98 20.54 -29.02
C CYS A 321 10.39 21.13 -30.38
N GLU A 322 11.29 22.12 -30.37
CA GLU A 322 11.81 22.76 -31.57
C GLU A 322 12.52 21.74 -32.49
N LYS A 323 13.32 20.84 -31.92
CA LYS A 323 13.95 19.74 -32.67
C LYS A 323 12.89 18.84 -33.34
N LEU A 324 11.82 18.48 -32.65
CA LEU A 324 10.75 17.64 -33.22
C LEU A 324 10.00 18.35 -34.35
N ILE A 325 9.80 19.67 -34.25
CA ILE A 325 9.22 20.48 -35.33
C ILE A 325 10.14 20.47 -36.56
N ARG A 326 11.45 20.69 -36.36
CA ARG A 326 12.45 20.64 -37.45
C ARG A 326 12.53 19.29 -38.14
N GLU A 327 12.36 18.19 -37.39
CA GLU A 327 12.32 16.83 -37.93
C GLU A 327 10.96 16.47 -38.57
N GLY A 328 9.99 17.40 -38.60
CA GLY A 328 8.64 17.16 -39.13
C GLY A 328 7.78 16.22 -38.28
N LYS A 329 8.20 15.93 -37.05
CA LYS A 329 7.53 15.02 -36.10
C LYS A 329 6.55 15.74 -35.17
N ALA A 330 6.47 17.06 -35.25
CA ALA A 330 5.50 17.89 -34.54
C ALA A 330 5.07 19.07 -35.43
N TYR A 331 3.88 19.59 -35.18
CA TYR A 331 3.31 20.75 -35.88
C TYR A 331 2.54 21.63 -34.89
N VAL A 332 2.32 22.89 -35.27
CA VAL A 332 1.51 23.84 -34.50
C VAL A 332 0.11 23.86 -35.10
N ASP A 333 -0.88 23.69 -34.23
CA ASP A 333 -2.29 23.58 -34.56
C ASP A 333 -3.07 24.72 -33.91
N SER A 334 -3.71 25.53 -34.75
CA SER A 334 -4.61 26.63 -34.37
C SER A 334 -6.08 26.22 -34.43
N THR A 335 -6.38 24.93 -34.65
CA THR A 335 -7.76 24.44 -34.67
C THR A 335 -8.41 24.60 -33.29
N PRO A 336 -9.64 25.15 -33.21
CA PRO A 336 -10.35 25.30 -31.94
C PRO A 336 -10.47 23.98 -31.18
N LYS A 337 -10.39 24.06 -29.86
CA LYS A 337 -10.31 22.90 -28.95
C LYS A 337 -11.42 21.86 -29.16
N GLU A 338 -12.67 22.30 -29.35
CA GLU A 338 -13.81 21.37 -29.54
C GLU A 338 -13.72 20.64 -30.88
N LYS A 339 -13.43 21.36 -31.96
CA LYS A 339 -13.20 20.76 -33.29
C LYS A 339 -12.02 19.78 -33.27
N MET A 340 -10.91 20.16 -32.63
CA MET A 340 -9.76 19.27 -32.46
C MET A 340 -10.10 17.99 -31.69
N ARG A 341 -11.03 18.06 -30.74
CA ARG A 341 -11.50 16.89 -29.97
C ARG A 341 -12.33 15.97 -30.86
N GLU A 342 -13.23 16.51 -31.67
CA GLU A 342 -14.06 15.77 -32.63
C GLU A 342 -13.19 15.09 -33.68
N GLU A 343 -12.31 15.83 -34.35
CA GLU A 343 -11.37 15.31 -35.34
C GLU A 343 -10.51 14.17 -34.77
N ARG A 344 -10.03 14.30 -33.51
CA ARG A 344 -9.27 13.23 -32.85
C ARG A 344 -10.11 11.97 -32.59
N MET A 345 -11.40 12.13 -32.30
CA MET A 345 -12.30 10.99 -32.04
C MET A 345 -12.64 10.25 -33.33
N GLU A 346 -12.81 10.98 -34.41
CA GLU A 346 -13.12 10.47 -35.76
C GLU A 346 -11.87 10.03 -36.54
N GLY A 347 -10.67 10.45 -36.10
CA GLY A 347 -9.41 10.12 -36.78
C GLY A 347 -9.13 11.02 -37.99
N ILE A 348 -9.75 12.19 -38.07
CA ILE A 348 -9.56 13.16 -39.15
C ILE A 348 -8.30 13.97 -38.88
N GLU A 349 -7.44 14.14 -39.89
CA GLU A 349 -6.25 14.97 -39.77
C GLU A 349 -6.62 16.46 -39.76
N SER A 350 -6.02 17.23 -38.84
CA SER A 350 -6.18 18.69 -38.83
C SER A 350 -5.55 19.30 -40.09
N ALA A 351 -6.15 20.37 -40.61
CA ALA A 351 -5.60 21.13 -41.73
C ALA A 351 -4.18 21.65 -41.45
N CYS A 352 -3.90 22.00 -40.18
CA CYS A 352 -2.60 22.49 -39.74
C CYS A 352 -1.50 21.41 -39.75
N ARG A 353 -1.87 20.13 -39.84
CA ARG A 353 -0.91 19.02 -39.91
C ARG A 353 -0.03 19.08 -41.18
N ALA A 354 -0.54 19.69 -42.24
CA ALA A 354 0.16 19.86 -43.52
C ALA A 354 1.06 21.11 -43.58
N HIS A 355 1.15 21.92 -42.52
CA HIS A 355 2.04 23.08 -42.48
C HIS A 355 3.51 22.72 -42.76
N SER A 356 4.22 23.62 -43.43
CA SER A 356 5.67 23.50 -43.61
C SER A 356 6.41 23.65 -42.28
N VAL A 357 7.66 23.20 -42.23
CA VAL A 357 8.49 23.30 -41.02
C VAL A 357 8.70 24.76 -40.62
N GLU A 358 8.91 25.64 -41.60
CA GLU A 358 9.12 27.08 -41.42
C GLU A 358 7.90 27.74 -40.79
N ARG A 359 6.70 27.44 -41.29
CA ARG A 359 5.46 27.98 -40.73
C ARG A 359 5.24 27.49 -39.29
N ASN A 360 5.53 26.22 -39.01
CA ASN A 360 5.44 25.68 -37.65
C ASN A 360 6.45 26.33 -36.69
N LEU A 361 7.68 26.60 -37.13
CA LEU A 361 8.69 27.29 -36.31
C LEU A 361 8.30 28.75 -36.05
N GLN A 362 7.73 29.43 -37.03
CA GLN A 362 7.21 30.79 -36.86
C GLN A 362 6.12 30.82 -35.77
N LEU A 363 5.11 29.97 -35.91
CA LEU A 363 4.01 29.85 -34.93
C LEU A 363 4.52 29.42 -33.55
N TRP A 364 5.51 28.53 -33.48
CA TRP A 364 6.13 28.14 -32.22
C TRP A 364 6.84 29.34 -31.54
N GLY A 365 7.51 30.19 -32.31
CA GLY A 365 8.08 31.44 -31.82
C GLY A 365 7.02 32.39 -31.23
N GLU A 366 5.86 32.49 -31.89
CA GLU A 366 4.72 33.26 -31.40
C GLU A 366 4.11 32.69 -30.11
N MET A 367 4.01 31.36 -30.00
CA MET A 367 3.62 30.68 -28.76
C MET A 367 4.58 30.96 -27.59
N LEU A 368 5.90 30.97 -27.85
CA LEU A 368 6.90 31.25 -26.82
C LEU A 368 6.85 32.71 -26.33
N LYS A 369 6.52 33.66 -27.22
CA LYS A 369 6.27 35.06 -26.86
C LYS A 369 4.94 35.24 -26.13
N GLY A 370 3.99 34.34 -26.34
CA GLY A 370 2.62 34.45 -25.83
C GLY A 370 1.82 35.55 -26.54
N SER A 371 2.05 35.75 -27.83
CA SER A 371 1.22 36.65 -28.66
C SER A 371 -0.21 36.10 -28.81
N ASP A 372 -1.14 36.92 -29.29
CA ASP A 372 -2.53 36.51 -29.39
C ASP A 372 -2.73 35.33 -30.36
N GLU A 373 -2.00 35.29 -31.48
CA GLU A 373 -1.94 34.12 -32.37
C GLU A 373 -1.38 32.89 -31.65
N GLY A 374 -0.35 33.07 -30.81
CA GLY A 374 0.24 32.00 -30.02
C GLY A 374 -0.69 31.42 -28.95
N LYS A 375 -1.55 32.23 -28.34
CA LYS A 375 -2.51 31.79 -27.30
C LYS A 375 -3.57 30.84 -27.83
N GLU A 376 -3.94 30.99 -29.10
CA GLU A 376 -4.92 30.11 -29.77
C GLU A 376 -4.29 28.82 -30.31
N CYS A 377 -2.95 28.75 -30.29
CA CYS A 377 -2.20 27.61 -30.82
C CYS A 377 -1.83 26.57 -29.75
N CYS A 378 -1.63 25.33 -30.20
CA CYS A 378 -0.95 24.30 -29.42
C CYS A 378 0.03 23.51 -30.30
N VAL A 379 1.07 22.92 -29.71
CA VAL A 379 1.96 22.01 -30.43
C VAL A 379 1.43 20.60 -30.31
N ARG A 380 1.28 19.90 -31.43
CA ARG A 380 0.87 18.50 -31.50
C ARG A 380 1.96 17.64 -32.11
N ALA A 381 2.06 16.40 -31.67
CA ALA A 381 2.89 15.41 -32.35
C ALA A 381 2.27 15.03 -33.70
N LYS A 382 3.10 14.71 -34.69
CA LYS A 382 2.66 14.14 -35.97
C LYS A 382 2.83 12.62 -35.94
N TRP A 383 1.82 11.93 -35.44
CA TRP A 383 1.77 10.47 -35.28
C TRP A 383 0.70 9.89 -36.22
N ASP A 384 0.00 8.85 -35.76
CA ASP A 384 -1.00 8.11 -36.52
C ASP A 384 -2.41 8.46 -36.00
N MET A 385 -3.16 9.18 -36.83
CA MET A 385 -4.55 9.54 -36.55
C MET A 385 -5.51 8.36 -36.67
N GLN A 386 -5.12 7.30 -37.39
CA GLN A 386 -5.91 6.07 -37.56
C GLN A 386 -5.65 5.04 -36.45
N ALA A 387 -4.72 5.33 -35.52
CA ALA A 387 -4.40 4.42 -34.44
C ALA A 387 -5.65 4.06 -33.62
N VAL A 388 -5.82 2.76 -33.34
CA VAL A 388 -6.89 2.25 -32.45
C VAL A 388 -6.79 2.90 -31.07
N ASN A 389 -5.56 3.07 -30.59
CA ASN A 389 -5.30 3.78 -29.35
C ASN A 389 -5.38 5.30 -29.58
N LYS A 390 -6.48 5.90 -29.13
CA LYS A 390 -6.77 7.34 -29.23
C LYS A 390 -5.68 8.24 -28.63
N THR A 391 -4.87 7.73 -27.69
CA THR A 391 -3.75 8.50 -27.11
C THR A 391 -2.58 8.69 -28.08
N LEU A 392 -2.50 7.89 -29.15
CA LEU A 392 -1.49 8.01 -30.20
C LEU A 392 -1.90 8.98 -31.33
N ARG A 393 -3.15 9.43 -31.33
CA ARG A 393 -3.69 10.35 -32.34
C ARG A 393 -3.26 11.78 -32.04
N ASP A 394 -2.14 12.18 -32.62
CA ASP A 394 -1.53 13.51 -32.57
C ASP A 394 -1.72 14.23 -31.22
N PRO A 395 -1.09 13.73 -30.15
CA PRO A 395 -1.22 14.29 -28.82
C PRO A 395 -0.57 15.67 -28.70
N VAL A 396 -1.10 16.49 -27.80
CA VAL A 396 -0.56 17.82 -27.48
C VAL A 396 0.73 17.71 -26.67
N TYR A 397 1.76 18.43 -27.07
CA TYR A 397 3.05 18.56 -26.39
C TYR A 397 3.20 19.88 -25.63
N PHE A 398 2.66 20.98 -26.15
CA PHE A 398 2.73 22.30 -25.52
C PHE A 398 1.45 23.09 -25.76
N ARG A 399 1.09 23.91 -24.77
CA ARG A 399 -0.01 24.88 -24.83
C ARG A 399 0.44 26.21 -24.22
N VAL A 400 -0.11 27.31 -24.70
CA VAL A 400 0.06 28.60 -24.01
C VAL A 400 -0.96 28.68 -22.87
N ASP A 401 -0.53 29.15 -21.71
CA ASP A 401 -1.47 29.43 -20.63
C ASP A 401 -2.10 30.81 -20.82
N ALA A 402 -3.39 30.84 -21.11
CA ALA A 402 -4.14 32.08 -21.33
C ALA A 402 -4.43 32.84 -20.02
N SER A 403 -4.20 32.22 -18.85
CA SER A 403 -4.49 32.84 -17.55
C SER A 403 -3.62 34.05 -17.23
N GLY A 404 -2.44 34.16 -17.87
CA GLY A 404 -1.48 35.22 -17.61
C GLY A 404 -0.79 35.13 -16.23
N LEU A 405 -1.08 34.10 -15.44
CA LEU A 405 -0.50 33.92 -14.12
C LEU A 405 0.99 33.55 -14.21
N PRO A 406 1.84 34.11 -13.34
CA PRO A 406 3.24 33.71 -13.25
C PRO A 406 3.34 32.29 -12.68
N HIS A 407 4.31 31.52 -13.17
CA HIS A 407 4.64 30.21 -12.60
C HIS A 407 5.30 30.40 -11.22
N LEU A 408 4.91 29.59 -10.24
CA LEU A 408 5.38 29.69 -8.86
C LEU A 408 6.90 29.79 -8.73
N ARG A 409 7.63 28.86 -9.38
CA ARG A 409 9.10 28.84 -9.40
C ARG A 409 9.77 29.70 -10.48
N THR A 410 9.26 29.69 -11.71
CA THR A 410 9.95 30.32 -12.87
C THR A 410 9.41 31.71 -13.22
N GLY A 411 8.46 32.23 -12.44
CA GLY A 411 7.81 33.51 -12.66
C GLY A 411 7.20 33.61 -14.05
N SER A 412 7.39 34.77 -14.69
CA SER A 412 6.87 35.07 -16.04
C SER A 412 7.80 34.65 -17.19
N LYS A 413 8.86 33.87 -16.92
CA LYS A 413 9.89 33.51 -17.93
C LYS A 413 9.30 32.75 -19.12
N TYR A 414 8.33 31.88 -18.89
CA TYR A 414 7.73 31.04 -19.94
C TYR A 414 6.26 31.38 -20.15
N LYS A 415 5.80 31.24 -21.40
CA LYS A 415 4.39 31.42 -21.79
C LYS A 415 3.76 30.12 -22.30
N ALA A 416 4.57 29.23 -22.87
CA ALA A 416 4.15 27.90 -23.30
C ALA A 416 4.60 26.83 -22.29
N TYR A 417 3.66 25.97 -21.90
CA TYR A 417 3.87 24.92 -20.91
C TYR A 417 3.48 23.55 -21.49
N PRO A 418 4.21 22.48 -21.14
CA PRO A 418 3.78 21.13 -21.47
C PRO A 418 2.51 20.78 -20.67
N PRO A 419 1.56 20.00 -21.21
CA PRO A 419 0.38 19.61 -20.46
C PRO A 419 0.72 18.57 -19.39
N THR A 420 0.04 18.62 -18.22
CA THR A 420 0.18 17.68 -17.09
C THR A 420 -0.12 16.22 -17.43
N THR A 421 -0.62 15.93 -18.63
CA THR A 421 -0.79 14.55 -19.09
C THR A 421 0.51 13.77 -18.89
N SER A 422 0.41 12.48 -18.61
CA SER A 422 1.52 11.59 -18.20
C SER A 422 2.73 11.47 -19.17
N ARG A 423 2.77 12.32 -20.18
CA ARG A 423 3.76 12.50 -21.24
C ARG A 423 4.89 13.42 -20.79
N ALA A 424 4.65 14.60 -20.21
CA ALA A 424 5.70 15.44 -19.62
C ALA A 424 6.55 14.66 -18.59
N ARG A 425 5.87 13.81 -17.81
CA ARG A 425 6.45 12.83 -16.87
C ARG A 425 7.42 11.82 -17.48
N THR A 426 7.38 11.61 -18.79
CA THR A 426 8.28 10.71 -19.55
C THR A 426 9.51 11.46 -20.04
N TRP A 427 9.32 12.70 -20.47
CA TRP A 427 10.38 13.55 -21.04
C TRP A 427 11.41 13.89 -19.96
N THR A 428 10.95 14.18 -18.73
CA THR A 428 11.83 14.42 -17.58
C THR A 428 12.36 13.13 -16.95
N ALA A 429 11.76 11.96 -17.20
CA ALA A 429 12.24 10.68 -16.66
C ALA A 429 13.54 10.21 -17.34
N SER A 430 13.66 10.40 -18.66
CA SER A 430 14.82 9.96 -19.46
C SER A 430 16.16 10.58 -19.02
N ARG A 431 16.16 11.81 -18.47
CA ARG A 431 17.39 12.51 -18.06
C ARG A 431 17.86 12.14 -16.65
N ALA A 432 16.96 11.70 -15.77
CA ALA A 432 17.31 11.29 -14.41
C ALA A 432 18.00 9.91 -14.38
N SER A 433 17.76 9.06 -15.37
CA SER A 433 18.40 7.75 -15.54
C SER A 433 19.31 7.75 -16.77
N ARG A 434 20.59 8.17 -16.63
CA ARG A 434 21.62 7.88 -17.65
C ARG A 434 22.02 6.40 -17.71
N THR A 435 21.42 5.55 -16.88
CA THR A 435 21.60 4.09 -16.86
C THR A 435 20.51 3.39 -17.67
N ARG A 436 20.83 2.22 -18.27
CA ARG A 436 19.86 1.32 -18.91
C ARG A 436 18.91 0.76 -17.84
N CYS A 437 17.98 1.57 -17.37
CA CYS A 437 16.98 1.15 -16.41
C CYS A 437 15.67 0.93 -17.15
N ALA A 438 15.06 -0.23 -16.92
CA ALA A 438 13.68 -0.49 -17.30
C ALA A 438 12.81 0.68 -16.81
N PRO A 439 11.86 1.20 -17.63
CA PRO A 439 10.99 2.29 -17.22
C PRO A 439 9.99 1.76 -16.20
N ALA A 440 10.43 1.59 -14.95
CA ALA A 440 9.60 1.29 -13.80
C ALA A 440 8.89 2.57 -13.35
N SER A 441 8.14 3.20 -14.26
CA SER A 441 7.08 4.11 -13.82
C SER A 441 5.90 3.22 -13.43
N THR A 442 5.77 2.94 -12.13
CA THR A 442 4.58 2.31 -11.55
C THR A 442 3.42 3.32 -11.53
N THR A 443 3.01 3.77 -12.71
CA THR A 443 1.80 4.58 -12.85
C THR A 443 0.57 3.69 -12.77
N THR A 444 -0.52 4.24 -12.24
CA THR A 444 -1.83 3.59 -12.12
C THR A 444 -2.33 3.05 -13.47
N ALA A 445 -3.16 1.99 -13.43
CA ALA A 445 -3.68 1.30 -14.61
C ALA A 445 -4.43 2.22 -15.60
N THR A 446 -4.97 3.34 -15.13
CA THR A 446 -5.54 4.44 -15.94
C THR A 446 -4.56 5.04 -16.96
N SER A 447 -3.25 4.83 -16.79
CA SER A 447 -2.21 5.28 -17.71
C SER A 447 -1.70 4.20 -18.69
N SER A 448 -2.24 2.99 -18.65
CA SER A 448 -1.81 1.85 -19.47
C SER A 448 -1.86 2.13 -20.97
N THR A 449 -2.92 2.78 -21.45
CA THR A 449 -3.07 3.24 -22.85
C THR A 449 -1.99 4.24 -23.25
N THR A 450 -1.45 5.00 -22.31
CA THR A 450 -0.41 6.01 -22.58
C THR A 450 1.00 5.37 -22.69
N LYS A 451 1.18 4.10 -22.32
CA LYS A 451 2.49 3.41 -22.37
C LYS A 451 3.13 3.41 -23.76
N CYS A 452 2.35 3.17 -24.82
CA CYS A 452 2.85 3.22 -26.20
C CYS A 452 3.38 4.62 -26.57
N SER A 453 2.68 5.67 -26.13
CA SER A 453 3.11 7.05 -26.37
C SER A 453 4.44 7.37 -25.67
N ARG A 454 4.67 6.78 -24.48
CA ARG A 454 5.91 6.96 -23.70
C ARG A 454 7.11 6.32 -24.40
N THR A 455 6.96 5.07 -24.84
CA THR A 455 8.02 4.33 -25.54
C THR A 455 8.40 5.02 -26.85
N TRP A 456 7.42 5.56 -27.59
CA TRP A 456 7.68 6.26 -28.84
C TRP A 456 8.47 7.56 -28.65
N VAL A 457 8.09 8.39 -27.67
CA VAL A 457 8.87 9.58 -27.31
C VAL A 457 10.31 9.18 -26.99
N CYS A 458 10.54 8.16 -26.17
CA CYS A 458 11.89 7.68 -25.87
C CYS A 458 12.63 7.13 -27.10
N GLY A 459 11.91 6.53 -28.07
CA GLY A 459 12.48 5.96 -29.30
C GLY A 459 12.85 7.00 -30.35
N ALA A 460 11.96 7.97 -30.61
CA ALA A 460 12.21 9.09 -31.54
C ALA A 460 13.46 9.90 -31.15
N TRP A 461 13.82 9.83 -29.88
CA TRP A 461 15.00 10.44 -29.28
C TRP A 461 16.32 9.68 -29.49
N ARG A 462 16.29 8.34 -29.61
CA ARG A 462 17.49 7.49 -29.68
C ARG A 462 18.10 7.37 -31.09
N CYS A 463 17.55 8.04 -32.10
CA CYS A 463 18.13 8.07 -33.45
C CYS A 463 19.41 8.93 -33.50
N GLY A 464 20.50 8.35 -32.99
CA GLY A 464 21.89 8.67 -33.30
C GLY A 464 22.73 7.40 -33.59
N THR A 465 22.13 6.21 -33.58
CA THR A 465 22.81 4.95 -33.94
C THR A 465 21.85 4.02 -34.67
N SER A 466 22.24 3.60 -35.86
CA SER A 466 21.52 2.70 -36.76
C SER A 466 21.20 1.35 -36.10
N ARG A 467 19.90 1.09 -35.85
CA ARG A 467 19.23 -0.23 -35.96
C ARG A 467 17.75 -0.02 -35.67
N ALA A 468 17.00 0.29 -36.72
CA ALA A 468 15.55 0.23 -36.72
C ALA A 468 15.12 -1.16 -37.19
N SER A 469 14.66 -2.02 -36.28
CA SER A 469 13.64 -3.04 -36.53
C SER A 469 13.52 -3.98 -35.32
N THR A 470 12.49 -3.78 -34.49
CA THR A 470 11.71 -4.92 -33.97
C THR A 470 10.34 -4.44 -33.48
N SER A 471 9.33 -5.13 -33.96
CA SER A 471 7.90 -4.90 -33.84
C SER A 471 7.38 -4.85 -32.40
N CYS A 472 6.50 -3.88 -32.14
CA CYS A 472 5.66 -3.84 -30.94
C CYS A 472 4.43 -4.76 -31.15
N THR A 473 4.61 -6.07 -30.98
CA THR A 473 3.54 -7.08 -31.18
C THR A 473 2.93 -7.57 -29.86
N ARG A 474 2.65 -6.67 -28.91
CA ARG A 474 1.99 -7.06 -27.64
C ARG A 474 0.89 -6.08 -27.24
N CYS A 475 -0.08 -5.92 -28.12
CA CYS A 475 -1.41 -5.39 -27.81
C CYS A 475 -2.42 -6.04 -28.78
N SER A 476 -2.62 -7.35 -28.65
CA SER A 476 -3.77 -8.04 -29.23
C SER A 476 -4.53 -8.73 -28.10
N PRO A 477 -5.87 -8.56 -28.00
CA PRO A 477 -6.67 -9.33 -27.06
C PRO A 477 -6.73 -10.77 -27.56
N SER A 478 -6.34 -11.72 -26.71
CA SER A 478 -6.49 -13.15 -26.99
C SER A 478 -7.98 -13.52 -26.94
N ALA A 479 -8.65 -13.51 -28.08
CA ALA A 479 -9.84 -14.29 -28.32
C ALA A 479 -9.40 -15.68 -28.82
N SER A 480 -9.37 -16.67 -27.94
CA SER A 480 -9.17 -18.06 -28.33
C SER A 480 -10.52 -18.65 -28.78
N SER A 481 -10.69 -18.83 -30.09
CA SER A 481 -11.67 -19.76 -30.64
C SER A 481 -11.12 -20.39 -31.92
N ARG A 482 -11.49 -21.66 -32.13
CA ARG A 482 -11.22 -22.61 -33.25
C ARG A 482 -10.02 -23.53 -33.02
N GLY A 483 -10.12 -24.85 -33.24
CA GLY A 483 -11.18 -25.68 -33.83
C GLY A 483 -11.03 -27.15 -33.35
N SER A 484 -12.13 -27.92 -33.28
CA SER A 484 -12.49 -28.99 -34.26
C SER A 484 -11.33 -29.93 -34.56
N SER A 485 -11.37 -31.24 -34.35
CA SER A 485 -12.46 -32.20 -34.61
C SER A 485 -12.07 -33.57 -34.02
N THR A 486 -13.02 -34.32 -33.47
CA THR A 486 -13.15 -35.78 -33.73
C THR A 486 -14.50 -36.28 -33.22
N THR A 487 -15.12 -37.03 -34.11
CA THR A 487 -16.40 -37.75 -34.09
C THR A 487 -16.53 -38.69 -32.89
N THR A 488 -17.72 -38.82 -32.28
CA THR A 488 -18.48 -40.09 -32.13
C THR A 488 -19.87 -39.78 -31.53
N ALA A 489 -20.88 -40.50 -32.03
CA ALA A 489 -22.30 -40.33 -31.88
C ALA A 489 -22.88 -40.60 -30.47
N TRP A 490 -24.03 -39.99 -30.14
CA TRP A 490 -25.28 -40.69 -29.78
C TRP A 490 -26.46 -39.72 -29.56
N THR A 491 -27.46 -39.88 -30.43
CA THR A 491 -28.93 -39.76 -30.28
C THR A 491 -29.59 -38.94 -29.13
N GLY A 492 -30.54 -38.08 -29.53
CA GLY A 492 -31.92 -38.17 -28.98
C GLY A 492 -32.60 -36.87 -28.50
N GLY A 493 -33.69 -36.49 -29.19
CA GLY A 493 -34.90 -35.87 -28.59
C GLY A 493 -34.97 -34.33 -28.59
N THR A 494 -35.54 -33.69 -29.63
CA THR A 494 -36.95 -33.27 -29.82
C THR A 494 -37.41 -31.96 -29.14
N THR A 495 -37.87 -31.04 -30.02
CA THR A 495 -38.96 -30.03 -29.88
C THR A 495 -38.73 -28.83 -28.93
N ARG A 496 -39.10 -27.58 -29.22
CA ARG A 496 -39.93 -26.95 -30.27
C ARG A 496 -39.72 -25.41 -30.23
N ALA A 497 -39.94 -24.78 -31.38
CA ALA A 497 -40.47 -23.42 -31.62
C ALA A 497 -39.61 -22.15 -31.35
N SER A 498 -39.19 -21.54 -32.45
CA SER A 498 -38.81 -20.13 -32.68
C SER A 498 -40.07 -19.23 -32.89
N PRO A 499 -39.98 -17.95 -33.33
CA PRO A 499 -39.42 -16.69 -32.75
C PRO A 499 -40.52 -15.55 -32.87
N PRO A 500 -40.31 -14.26 -33.26
CA PRO A 500 -39.24 -13.25 -33.08
C PRO A 500 -39.72 -11.84 -32.59
N CYS A 501 -38.74 -10.96 -32.29
CA CYS A 501 -38.66 -9.49 -32.49
C CYS A 501 -39.87 -8.54 -32.27
N ARG A 502 -39.65 -7.45 -31.50
CA ARG A 502 -39.67 -6.06 -32.02
C ARG A 502 -39.20 -5.03 -30.99
N ALA A 503 -38.45 -4.06 -31.50
CA ALA A 503 -38.05 -2.82 -30.85
C ALA A 503 -39.22 -1.84 -30.72
N CYS A 504 -39.17 -0.92 -29.73
CA CYS A 504 -39.53 0.48 -29.92
C CYS A 504 -39.07 1.35 -28.75
N CYS A 505 -38.70 2.58 -29.11
CA CYS A 505 -38.13 3.66 -28.34
C CYS A 505 -39.02 4.20 -27.21
N GLY A 506 -38.39 4.94 -26.28
CA GLY A 506 -39.02 6.14 -25.72
C GLY A 506 -38.77 6.38 -24.23
N GLY A 507 -38.20 7.53 -23.93
CA GLY A 507 -38.73 8.38 -22.86
C GLY A 507 -38.04 8.34 -21.51
N ALA A 508 -37.44 9.48 -21.18
CA ALA A 508 -36.95 9.91 -19.88
C ALA A 508 -37.85 9.54 -18.69
N HIS A 509 -37.24 9.24 -17.54
CA HIS A 509 -37.41 10.07 -16.33
C HIS A 509 -36.42 9.69 -15.24
N CYS A 510 -35.72 10.71 -14.74
CA CYS A 510 -34.95 10.69 -13.52
C CYS A 510 -35.89 10.42 -12.33
N GLY A 511 -35.58 9.40 -11.53
CA GLY A 511 -36.23 9.15 -10.25
C GLY A 511 -35.22 8.49 -9.30
N ARG A 512 -34.83 9.22 -8.25
CA ARG A 512 -34.17 8.66 -7.06
C ARG A 512 -35.06 7.57 -6.45
N PRO A 513 -34.46 6.61 -5.73
CA PRO A 513 -35.06 6.20 -4.46
C PRO A 513 -34.01 6.22 -3.34
N GLN A 514 -34.21 7.10 -2.37
CA GLN A 514 -33.78 6.88 -0.99
C GLN A 514 -35.04 6.54 -0.20
N ALA A 515 -35.17 5.29 0.23
CA ALA A 515 -35.82 4.93 1.48
C ALA A 515 -35.49 3.48 1.85
N VAL A 516 -34.66 3.34 2.88
CA VAL A 516 -34.95 2.54 4.09
C VAL A 516 -35.60 1.18 3.86
N HIS A 517 -34.78 0.11 3.98
CA HIS A 517 -35.26 -1.13 4.56
C HIS A 517 -34.25 -1.66 5.57
N SER A 518 -34.72 -1.60 6.81
CA SER A 518 -34.37 -2.41 7.97
C SER A 518 -34.11 -3.88 7.62
N LEU A 519 -33.02 -4.43 8.14
CA LEU A 519 -32.93 -5.85 8.47
C LEU A 519 -32.27 -6.03 9.85
N PRO A 520 -32.79 -6.97 10.67
CA PRO A 520 -32.44 -7.17 12.07
C PRO A 520 -31.34 -8.25 12.24
N GLY A 521 -30.84 -8.37 13.46
CA GLY A 521 -30.24 -9.62 13.94
C GLY A 521 -28.77 -9.51 14.34
N ARG A 522 -28.55 -9.06 15.57
CA ARG A 522 -27.36 -9.40 16.37
C ARG A 522 -27.37 -10.91 16.67
N ILE A 523 -26.18 -11.51 16.71
CA ILE A 523 -25.76 -12.49 17.73
C ILE A 523 -24.33 -12.13 18.11
#